data_AF-A0A956KR96-F1
#
_entry.id   AF-A0A956KR96-F1
#
_cell.length_a   1.000
_cell.length_b   1.000
_cell.length_c   1.000
_cell.angle_alpha   90.00
_cell.angle_beta   90.00
_cell.angle_gamma   90.00
#
_symmetry.space_group_name_H-M   'P 1'
#
loop_
_entity.id
_entity.type
_entity.pdbx_description
1 polymer ?
#
loop_
_entity_poly.entity_id
_entity_poly.type
_entity_poly.pdbx_seq_one_letter_code
_entity_poly.pdbx_strand_id
1 'polypeptide(L)'
;PITAAAIAASLTGAETSIAALAAELGLAVPAAVLTGMIPELARIIGEQEPAPELTGAAAQRRLTLAVRALLRASTAGDRPLVLFLDDLQWADLASLELLEALLQEQLPRLLLIGAYRSNEVDRGHPLTAMLQAVAATCTTHAVELGPLARGDVLRLIADALHMEREIVAPLARQIYDKAEGNPFFTIRLLLALHEDGLLAWDQEARRYHWDEGAVGAVAAADNVVAFMGERLGRLPAASRRVLELAACIGHRFELGTLAQIGEQAIAAVVAALWPALEQGVIVALDEGYRYLLRTWPEGEGDAAEVAASVATVGFRFLHDRVQQAAYDGIAEDQRPRLHLQIGRLLRASSSDDESEDTVEAVSHLNLGRGLIDDADERRELARLNAAIGKRARAAAAHQAAATAFAIGVELLGEGAFAEEPQLAFTLHLGAAEA
;
A
#
# COMPACT_ATOMS: atom_id res chain seq x y z
N PRO A 1 11.29 -0.64 12.66
CA PRO A 1 12.12 -1.45 13.59
C PRO A 1 12.91 -2.53 12.84
N ILE A 2 14.11 -2.16 12.40
CA ILE A 2 15.13 -3.11 11.91
C ILE A 2 15.22 -4.24 12.93
N THR A 3 15.04 -5.49 12.51
CA THR A 3 14.88 -6.66 13.37
C THR A 3 16.15 -6.95 14.16
N ALA A 4 16.29 -6.17 15.23
CA ALA A 4 16.98 -6.38 16.47
C ALA A 4 17.42 -7.83 16.80
N ALA A 5 16.51 -8.79 16.64
CA ALA A 5 16.74 -10.21 16.88
C ALA A 5 17.74 -10.85 15.90
N ALA A 6 17.79 -10.40 14.64
CA ALA A 6 18.73 -10.90 13.64
C ALA A 6 20.16 -10.39 13.89
N ILE A 7 20.29 -9.14 14.37
CA ILE A 7 21.59 -8.58 14.80
C ILE A 7 22.09 -9.34 16.03
N ALA A 8 21.23 -9.62 17.00
CA ALA A 8 21.58 -10.41 18.18
C ALA A 8 22.02 -11.85 17.83
N ALA A 9 21.34 -12.52 16.89
CA ALA A 9 21.71 -13.87 16.44
C ALA A 9 23.02 -13.92 15.63
N SER A 10 23.38 -12.86 14.91
CA SER A 10 24.67 -12.78 14.22
C SER A 10 25.84 -12.50 15.18
N LEU A 11 25.58 -11.85 16.32
CA LEU A 11 26.60 -11.49 17.33
C LEU A 11 26.94 -12.64 18.29
N THR A 12 26.05 -13.62 18.46
CA THR A 12 26.26 -14.78 19.37
C THR A 12 27.26 -15.81 18.84
N GLY A 13 27.67 -15.74 17.57
CA GLY A 13 28.61 -16.68 16.95
C GLY A 13 30.09 -16.44 17.23
N ALA A 14 30.47 -15.39 17.98
CA ALA A 14 31.87 -15.06 18.25
C ALA A 14 32.06 -14.50 19.66
N GLU A 15 32.64 -15.27 20.57
CA GLU A 15 33.02 -14.83 21.93
C GLU A 15 33.91 -13.56 21.92
N THR A 16 34.68 -13.35 20.86
CA THR A 16 35.49 -12.14 20.61
C THR A 16 34.67 -10.89 20.28
N SER A 17 33.46 -11.05 19.75
CA SER A 17 32.56 -9.93 19.43
C SER A 17 31.88 -9.37 20.67
N ILE A 18 31.60 -10.20 21.69
CA ILE A 18 30.87 -9.80 22.89
C ILE A 18 31.73 -8.92 23.81
N ALA A 19 33.01 -9.27 23.99
CA ALA A 19 33.93 -8.48 24.80
C ALA A 19 34.28 -7.13 24.15
N ALA A 20 34.44 -7.08 22.82
CA ALA A 20 34.61 -5.83 22.08
C ALA A 20 33.35 -4.96 22.11
N LEU A 21 32.18 -5.58 21.98
CA LEU A 21 30.87 -4.94 22.12
C LEU A 21 30.68 -4.38 23.53
N ALA A 22 31.02 -5.11 24.58
CA ALA A 22 30.98 -4.62 25.96
C ALA A 22 32.01 -3.52 26.23
N ALA A 23 33.18 -3.55 25.59
CA ALA A 23 34.21 -2.52 25.73
C ALA A 23 33.88 -1.21 24.99
N GLU A 24 33.31 -1.28 23.78
CA GLU A 24 32.84 -0.09 23.03
C GLU A 24 31.50 0.44 23.54
N LEU A 25 30.58 -0.44 23.95
CA LEU A 25 29.34 -0.05 24.64
C LEU A 25 29.56 0.23 26.14
N GLY A 26 30.81 0.23 26.63
CA GLY A 26 31.18 0.51 28.03
C GLY A 26 30.79 1.91 28.55
N LEU A 27 30.06 2.69 27.75
CA LEU A 27 29.22 3.79 28.21
C LEU A 27 27.83 3.21 28.52
N ALA A 28 27.45 3.14 29.80
CA ALA A 28 26.19 2.55 30.28
C ALA A 28 24.92 3.02 29.52
N VAL A 29 24.96 4.21 28.91
CA VAL A 29 23.81 4.86 28.27
C VAL A 29 23.45 4.23 26.90
N PRO A 30 24.37 4.08 25.93
CA PRO A 30 24.14 3.30 24.71
C PRO A 30 23.61 1.87 24.92
N ALA A 31 24.21 1.14 25.87
CA ALA A 31 23.85 -0.26 26.14
C ALA A 31 22.40 -0.37 26.63
N ALA A 32 22.01 0.47 27.58
CA ALA A 32 20.67 0.50 28.15
C ALA A 32 19.56 0.86 27.14
N VAL A 33 19.87 1.75 26.19
CA VAL A 33 18.93 2.11 25.11
C VAL A 33 18.71 0.94 24.17
N LEU A 34 19.78 0.23 23.80
CA LEU A 34 19.68 -0.94 22.93
C LEU A 34 18.94 -2.10 23.61
N THR A 35 19.19 -2.36 24.89
CA THR A 35 18.46 -3.40 25.64
C THR A 35 16.99 -3.05 25.86
N GLY A 36 16.66 -1.76 25.98
CA GLY A 36 15.26 -1.31 26.04
C GLY A 36 14.49 -1.54 24.73
N MET A 37 15.18 -1.49 23.58
CA MET A 37 14.58 -1.76 22.27
C MET A 37 14.67 -3.23 21.85
N ILE A 38 15.71 -3.92 22.32
CA ILE A 38 16.07 -5.30 21.97
C ILE A 38 16.38 -6.04 23.27
N PRO A 39 15.35 -6.51 24.01
CA PRO A 39 15.55 -7.18 25.28
C PRO A 39 16.52 -8.38 25.20
N GLU A 40 16.60 -9.03 24.05
CA GLU A 40 17.50 -10.16 23.79
C GLU A 40 18.98 -9.79 23.89
N LEU A 41 19.35 -8.52 23.64
CA LEU A 41 20.72 -8.06 23.77
C LEU A 41 21.22 -8.17 25.22
N ALA A 42 20.34 -8.08 26.22
CA ALA A 42 20.72 -8.23 27.63
C ALA A 42 21.32 -9.63 27.93
N ARG A 43 20.98 -10.65 27.12
CA ARG A 43 21.61 -11.98 27.22
C ARG A 43 23.06 -12.02 26.75
N ILE A 44 23.46 -11.04 25.93
CA ILE A 44 24.78 -10.96 25.29
C ILE A 44 25.68 -10.01 26.08
N ILE A 45 25.20 -8.81 26.40
CA ILE A 45 26.01 -7.76 27.04
C ILE A 45 25.75 -7.62 28.55
N GLY A 46 24.85 -8.43 29.11
CA GLY A 46 24.41 -8.35 30.50
C GLY A 46 23.28 -7.35 30.72
N GLU A 47 22.60 -7.45 31.87
CA GLU A 47 21.58 -6.48 32.29
C GLU A 47 22.21 -5.09 32.45
N GLN A 48 21.48 -4.07 31.98
CA GLN A 48 21.91 -2.67 32.03
C GLN A 48 20.99 -1.89 32.95
N GLU A 49 21.54 -0.90 33.65
CA GLU A 49 20.71 0.06 34.40
C GLU A 49 19.84 0.87 33.42
N PRO A 50 18.56 1.16 33.76
CA PRO A 50 17.69 1.90 32.88
C PRO A 50 18.26 3.28 32.56
N ALA A 51 18.36 3.59 31.27
CA ALA A 51 18.79 4.92 30.84
C ALA A 51 17.74 5.97 31.25
N PRO A 52 18.15 7.21 31.61
CA PRO A 52 17.20 8.28 31.96
C PRO A 52 16.22 8.54 30.80
N GLU A 53 14.96 8.81 31.11
CA GLU A 53 13.97 9.12 30.09
C GLU A 53 14.33 10.44 29.38
N LEU A 54 14.42 10.37 28.05
CA LEU A 54 14.63 11.52 27.18
C LEU A 54 13.50 11.52 26.16
N THR A 55 13.10 12.71 25.70
CA THR A 55 12.08 12.88 24.66
C THR A 55 12.61 13.66 23.46
N GLY A 56 11.93 13.54 22.33
CA GLY A 56 12.22 14.28 21.10
C GLY A 56 13.66 14.13 20.60
N ALA A 57 14.27 15.25 20.19
CA ALA A 57 15.60 15.27 19.57
C ALA A 57 16.75 14.75 20.46
N ALA A 58 16.58 14.74 21.78
CA ALA A 58 17.58 14.17 22.70
C ALA A 58 17.53 12.64 22.70
N ALA A 59 16.32 12.06 22.65
CA ALA A 59 16.12 10.62 22.52
C ALA A 59 16.66 10.10 21.17
N GLN A 60 16.35 10.80 20.08
CA GLN A 60 16.81 10.42 18.73
C GLN A 60 18.33 10.44 18.61
N ARG A 61 19.00 11.52 19.07
CA ARG A 61 20.47 11.60 19.08
C ARG A 61 21.10 10.46 19.88
N ARG A 62 20.51 10.10 21.02
CA ARG A 62 20.98 9.00 21.85
C ARG A 62 20.83 7.66 21.14
N LEU A 63 19.70 7.43 20.47
CA LEU A 63 19.49 6.24 19.64
C LEU A 63 20.53 6.13 18.53
N THR A 64 20.79 7.23 17.81
CA THR A 64 21.83 7.27 16.77
C THR A 64 23.20 6.88 17.29
N LEU A 65 23.61 7.42 18.45
CA LEU A 65 24.89 7.06 19.08
C LEU A 65 24.93 5.58 19.49
N ALA A 66 23.84 5.05 19.99
CA ALA A 66 23.75 3.66 20.42
C ALA A 66 23.88 2.68 19.23
N VAL A 67 23.16 2.95 18.14
CA VAL A 67 23.24 2.14 16.91
C VAL A 67 24.63 2.23 16.28
N ARG A 68 25.25 3.42 16.27
CA ARG A 68 26.65 3.60 15.82
C ARG A 68 27.62 2.72 16.59
N ALA A 69 27.53 2.75 17.92
CA ALA A 69 28.42 1.95 18.77
C ALA A 69 28.23 0.44 18.55
N LEU A 70 26.98 0.00 18.36
CA LEU A 70 26.68 -1.39 18.02
C LEU A 70 27.36 -1.82 16.71
N LEU A 71 27.26 -1.00 15.66
CA LEU A 71 27.83 -1.32 14.35
C LEU A 71 29.36 -1.23 14.34
N ARG A 72 29.97 -0.28 15.05
CA ARG A 72 31.43 -0.24 15.25
C ARG A 72 31.92 -1.53 15.90
N ALA A 73 31.28 -1.95 16.98
CA ALA A 73 31.69 -3.15 17.69
C ALA A 73 31.53 -4.40 16.82
N SER A 74 30.45 -4.44 16.03
CA SER A 74 30.18 -5.53 15.10
C SER A 74 31.18 -5.59 13.93
N THR A 75 31.82 -4.47 13.61
CA THR A 75 32.79 -4.35 12.51
C THR A 75 34.25 -4.29 12.99
N ALA A 76 34.49 -4.23 14.31
CA ALA A 76 35.82 -4.12 14.90
C ALA A 76 36.74 -5.32 14.64
N GLY A 77 36.16 -6.52 14.50
CA GLY A 77 36.90 -7.75 14.18
C GLY A 77 37.22 -7.92 12.68
N ASP A 78 37.86 -9.04 12.32
CA ASP A 78 38.26 -9.34 10.94
C ASP A 78 37.09 -9.76 10.01
N ARG A 79 35.87 -9.92 10.55
CA ARG A 79 34.71 -10.37 9.79
C ARG A 79 33.92 -9.20 9.21
N PRO A 80 33.50 -9.27 7.92
CA PRO A 80 32.61 -8.28 7.37
C PRO A 80 31.18 -8.44 7.90
N LEU A 81 30.51 -7.31 8.12
CA LEU A 81 29.09 -7.25 8.45
C LEU A 81 28.30 -6.91 7.19
N VAL A 82 27.32 -7.75 6.83
CA VAL A 82 26.38 -7.48 5.73
C VAL A 82 25.01 -7.18 6.33
N LEU A 83 24.48 -5.99 6.06
CA LEU A 83 23.13 -5.58 6.46
C LEU A 83 22.23 -5.52 5.22
N PHE A 84 21.15 -6.30 5.23
CA PHE A 84 20.09 -6.21 4.23
C PHE A 84 18.88 -5.50 4.83
N LEU A 85 18.47 -4.39 4.22
CA LEU A 85 17.30 -3.60 4.60
C LEU A 85 16.30 -3.66 3.44
N ASP A 86 15.14 -4.23 3.72
CA ASP A 86 14.05 -4.32 2.75
C ASP A 86 13.12 -3.11 2.86
N ASP A 87 12.42 -2.80 1.77
CA ASP A 87 11.32 -1.83 1.74
C ASP A 87 11.68 -0.41 2.21
N LEU A 88 12.86 0.10 1.84
CA LEU A 88 13.35 1.42 2.29
C LEU A 88 12.44 2.61 1.94
N GLN A 89 11.57 2.48 0.93
CA GLN A 89 10.60 3.53 0.59
C GLN A 89 9.62 3.82 1.73
N TRP A 90 9.41 2.88 2.65
CA TRP A 90 8.51 3.05 3.79
C TRP A 90 9.23 3.52 5.07
N ALA A 91 10.55 3.73 5.03
CA ALA A 91 11.29 4.18 6.19
C ALA A 91 10.93 5.62 6.55
N ASP A 92 10.68 5.87 7.84
CA ASP A 92 10.47 7.22 8.36
C ASP A 92 11.73 8.10 8.19
N LEU A 93 11.54 9.42 8.28
CA LEU A 93 12.63 10.39 8.10
C LEU A 93 13.76 10.17 9.12
N ALA A 94 13.42 9.86 10.38
CA ALA A 94 14.41 9.66 11.43
C ALA A 94 15.31 8.44 11.19
N SER A 95 14.76 7.38 10.60
CA SER A 95 15.46 6.15 10.22
C SER A 95 16.34 6.36 9.00
N LEU A 96 15.89 7.16 8.02
CA LEU A 96 16.68 7.55 6.87
C LEU A 96 17.86 8.45 7.27
N GLU A 97 17.63 9.44 8.14
CA GLU A 97 18.68 10.29 8.72
C GLU A 97 19.71 9.46 9.50
N LEU A 98 19.25 8.48 10.27
CA LEU A 98 20.13 7.54 10.97
C LEU A 98 20.97 6.73 9.97
N LEU A 99 20.35 6.17 8.94
CA LEU A 99 21.02 5.37 7.93
C LEU A 99 22.07 6.20 7.16
N GLU A 100 21.73 7.43 6.79
CA GLU A 100 22.66 8.39 6.19
C GLU A 100 23.87 8.63 7.09
N ALA A 101 23.60 8.96 8.36
CA ALA A 101 24.60 9.21 9.38
C ALA A 101 25.52 8.00 9.64
N LEU A 102 25.03 6.77 9.48
CA LEU A 102 25.81 5.54 9.60
C LEU A 102 26.70 5.30 8.39
N LEU A 103 26.17 5.49 7.18
CA LEU A 103 26.92 5.27 5.95
C LEU A 103 28.05 6.30 5.78
N GLN A 104 27.79 7.56 6.12
CA GLN A 104 28.81 8.63 6.12
C GLN A 104 29.97 8.38 7.08
N GLU A 105 29.79 7.52 8.08
CA GLU A 105 30.85 7.14 9.01
C GLU A 105 31.91 6.22 8.38
N GLN A 106 31.58 5.57 7.26
CA GLN A 106 32.48 4.71 6.50
C GLN A 106 33.12 3.61 7.37
N LEU A 107 32.31 2.93 8.18
CA LEU A 107 32.76 1.82 9.01
C LEU A 107 33.48 0.76 8.15
N PRO A 108 34.66 0.28 8.58
CA PRO A 108 35.39 -0.71 7.82
C PRO A 108 34.61 -2.02 7.75
N ARG A 109 34.65 -2.70 6.60
CA ARG A 109 34.04 -4.04 6.40
C ARG A 109 32.52 -4.08 6.63
N LEU A 110 31.83 -2.96 6.48
CA LEU A 110 30.37 -2.90 6.41
C LEU A 110 29.91 -2.92 4.95
N LEU A 111 29.02 -3.84 4.59
CA LEU A 111 28.26 -3.84 3.34
C LEU A 111 26.77 -3.65 3.67
N LEU A 112 26.16 -2.63 3.09
CA LEU A 112 24.73 -2.40 3.21
C LEU A 112 24.05 -2.65 1.86
N ILE A 113 22.98 -3.45 1.89
CA ILE A 113 22.14 -3.74 0.75
C ILE A 113 20.75 -3.21 1.09
N GLY A 114 20.29 -2.23 0.33
CA GLY A 114 18.95 -1.68 0.43
C GLY A 114 18.09 -2.12 -0.74
N ALA A 115 16.89 -2.62 -0.47
CA ALA A 115 15.87 -2.87 -1.48
C ALA A 115 14.75 -1.83 -1.35
N TYR A 116 14.30 -1.31 -2.48
CA TYR A 116 13.16 -0.38 -2.53
C TYR A 116 12.48 -0.38 -3.89
N ARG A 117 11.27 0.17 -3.92
CA ARG A 117 10.45 0.29 -5.14
C ARG A 117 10.71 1.61 -5.85
N SER A 118 11.34 1.56 -7.02
CA SER A 118 11.69 2.76 -7.80
C SER A 118 10.48 3.56 -8.29
N ASN A 119 9.32 2.92 -8.47
CA ASN A 119 8.07 3.58 -8.87
C ASN A 119 7.35 4.30 -7.73
N GLU A 120 7.71 4.04 -6.48
CA GLU A 120 7.13 4.68 -5.29
C GLU A 120 8.04 5.78 -4.71
N VAL A 121 9.21 6.00 -5.31
CA VAL A 121 10.25 6.93 -4.85
C VAL A 121 10.51 7.97 -5.93
N ASP A 122 9.84 9.11 -5.83
CA ASP A 122 10.00 10.22 -6.77
C ASP A 122 11.18 11.15 -6.40
N ARG A 123 11.33 12.25 -7.14
CA ARG A 123 12.40 13.23 -6.89
C ARG A 123 12.24 13.99 -5.56
N GLY A 124 11.03 14.05 -5.00
CA GLY A 124 10.73 14.71 -3.73
C GLY A 124 10.83 13.79 -2.52
N HIS A 125 10.89 12.47 -2.73
CA HIS A 125 10.92 11.48 -1.66
C HIS A 125 12.19 11.59 -0.79
N PRO A 126 12.10 11.52 0.56
CA PRO A 126 13.25 11.62 1.46
C PRO A 126 14.37 10.60 1.18
N LEU A 127 14.01 9.37 0.80
CA LEU A 127 14.97 8.34 0.39
C LEU A 127 15.87 8.80 -0.78
N THR A 128 15.32 9.55 -1.74
CA THR A 128 16.08 10.09 -2.88
C THR A 128 17.18 11.04 -2.41
N ALA A 129 16.86 11.93 -1.47
CA ALA A 129 17.83 12.86 -0.90
C ALA A 129 18.93 12.12 -0.14
N MET A 130 18.57 11.12 0.68
CA MET A 130 19.55 10.31 1.41
C MET A 130 20.47 9.54 0.45
N LEU A 131 19.93 8.89 -0.58
CA LEU A 131 20.73 8.15 -1.57
C LEU A 131 21.72 9.07 -2.31
N GLN A 132 21.33 10.31 -2.61
CA GLN A 132 22.22 11.31 -3.21
C GLN A 132 23.33 11.74 -2.25
N ALA A 133 23.02 11.98 -0.98
CA ALA A 133 24.01 12.34 0.05
C ALA A 133 25.01 11.21 0.29
N VAL A 134 24.54 9.96 0.32
CA VAL A 134 25.39 8.77 0.44
C VAL A 134 26.24 8.57 -0.80
N ALA A 135 25.68 8.71 -2.01
CA ALA A 135 26.44 8.56 -3.25
C ALA A 135 27.57 9.60 -3.41
N ALA A 136 27.45 10.75 -2.76
CA ALA A 136 28.50 11.77 -2.73
C ALA A 136 29.72 11.38 -1.85
N THR A 137 29.53 10.46 -0.90
CA THR A 137 30.55 10.14 0.13
C THR A 137 30.97 8.67 0.13
N CYS A 138 30.14 7.77 -0.39
CA CYS A 138 30.32 6.32 -0.34
C CYS A 138 30.29 5.72 -1.75
N THR A 139 30.92 4.56 -1.91
CA THR A 139 30.77 3.77 -3.15
C THR A 139 29.39 3.10 -3.15
N THR A 140 28.55 3.45 -4.11
CA THR A 140 27.20 2.89 -4.25
C THR A 140 27.08 2.08 -5.54
N HIS A 141 26.34 0.99 -5.47
CA HIS A 141 25.99 0.17 -6.63
C HIS A 141 24.47 0.01 -6.67
N ALA A 142 23.85 0.43 -7.76
CA ALA A 142 22.43 0.25 -8.00
C ALA A 142 22.21 -0.95 -8.92
N VAL A 143 21.33 -1.87 -8.51
CA VAL A 143 20.86 -2.98 -9.34
C VAL A 143 19.38 -2.75 -9.60
N GLU A 144 19.06 -2.33 -10.83
CA GLU A 144 17.67 -2.16 -11.25
C GLU A 144 17.08 -3.52 -11.62
N LEU A 145 16.00 -3.90 -10.95
CA LEU A 145 15.29 -5.15 -11.21
C LEU A 145 14.12 -4.89 -12.17
N GLY A 146 14.30 -5.28 -13.43
CA GLY A 146 13.22 -5.31 -14.40
C GLY A 146 12.33 -6.55 -14.26
N PRO A 147 11.24 -6.62 -15.06
CA PRO A 147 10.48 -7.86 -15.21
C PRO A 147 11.38 -9.01 -15.66
N LEU A 148 11.05 -10.24 -15.24
CA LEU A 148 11.76 -11.43 -15.67
C LEU A 148 11.71 -11.55 -17.19
N ALA A 149 12.82 -11.94 -17.81
CA ALA A 149 12.79 -12.28 -19.21
C ALA A 149 11.98 -13.56 -19.43
N ARG A 150 11.46 -13.74 -20.64
CA ARG A 150 10.70 -14.96 -21.00
C ARG A 150 11.47 -16.25 -20.73
N GLY A 151 12.79 -16.24 -20.94
CA GLY A 151 13.66 -17.37 -20.62
C GLY A 151 13.79 -17.65 -19.13
N ASP A 152 13.76 -16.62 -18.28
CA ASP A 152 13.78 -16.77 -16.83
C ASP A 152 12.45 -17.30 -16.29
N VAL A 153 11.32 -16.86 -16.85
CA VAL A 153 9.99 -17.42 -16.55
C VAL A 153 9.91 -18.89 -16.95
N LEU A 154 10.44 -19.25 -18.13
CA LEU A 154 10.54 -20.65 -18.55
C LEU A 154 11.36 -21.47 -17.56
N ARG A 155 12.52 -20.97 -17.15
CA ARG A 155 13.37 -21.65 -16.15
C ARG A 155 12.63 -21.80 -14.81
N LEU A 156 12.00 -20.73 -14.33
CA LEU A 156 11.24 -20.73 -13.08
C LEU A 156 10.14 -21.81 -13.07
N ILE A 157 9.35 -21.91 -14.15
CA ILE A 157 8.26 -22.88 -14.22
C ILE A 157 8.80 -24.30 -14.41
N ALA A 158 9.84 -24.48 -15.23
CA ALA A 158 10.48 -25.79 -15.40
C ALA A 158 11.04 -26.33 -14.08
N ASP A 159 11.70 -25.48 -13.31
CA ASP A 159 12.25 -25.83 -11.99
C ASP A 159 11.13 -26.13 -10.99
N ALA A 160 10.03 -25.35 -11.00
CA ALA A 160 8.88 -25.55 -10.11
C ALA A 160 8.12 -26.86 -10.38
N LEU A 161 7.99 -27.25 -11.66
CA LEU A 161 7.31 -28.48 -12.07
C LEU A 161 8.23 -29.70 -12.12
N HIS A 162 9.54 -29.51 -11.93
CA HIS A 162 10.57 -30.53 -12.12
C HIS A 162 10.49 -31.20 -13.50
N MET A 163 10.34 -30.40 -14.56
CA MET A 163 10.17 -30.86 -15.94
C MET A 163 11.17 -30.18 -16.88
N GLU A 164 11.45 -30.82 -18.03
CA GLU A 164 12.32 -30.26 -19.05
C GLU A 164 11.72 -29.00 -19.68
N ARG A 165 12.59 -28.04 -20.03
CA ARG A 165 12.18 -26.72 -20.54
C ARG A 165 11.41 -26.83 -21.85
N GLU A 166 11.76 -27.79 -22.69
CA GLU A 166 11.13 -28.08 -23.97
C GLU A 166 9.65 -28.47 -23.79
N ILE A 167 9.35 -29.22 -22.73
CA ILE A 167 7.99 -29.66 -22.41
C ILE A 167 7.16 -28.51 -21.84
N VAL A 168 7.77 -27.68 -20.98
CA VAL A 168 7.09 -26.58 -20.27
C VAL A 168 6.98 -25.29 -21.11
N ALA A 169 7.72 -25.19 -22.22
CA ALA A 169 7.76 -23.99 -23.07
C ALA A 169 6.39 -23.45 -23.50
N PRO A 170 5.39 -24.27 -23.88
CA PRO A 170 4.05 -23.77 -24.23
C PRO A 170 3.34 -23.12 -23.05
N LEU A 171 3.36 -23.77 -21.87
CA LEU A 171 2.78 -23.25 -20.63
C LEU A 171 3.47 -21.95 -20.20
N ALA A 172 4.79 -21.93 -20.21
CA ALA A 172 5.58 -20.76 -19.84
C ALA A 172 5.31 -19.56 -20.77
N ARG A 173 5.06 -19.81 -22.05
CA ARG A 173 4.64 -18.77 -23.00
C ARG A 173 3.28 -18.19 -22.62
N GLN A 174 2.28 -19.03 -22.38
CA GLN A 174 0.93 -18.57 -22.00
C GLN A 174 0.96 -17.78 -20.69
N ILE A 175 1.74 -18.23 -19.70
CA ILE A 175 1.92 -17.52 -18.44
C ILE A 175 2.67 -16.21 -18.65
N TYR A 176 3.75 -16.20 -19.44
CA TYR A 176 4.52 -14.99 -19.70
C TYR A 176 3.72 -13.91 -20.42
N ASP A 177 2.93 -14.30 -21.43
CA ASP A 177 2.10 -13.37 -22.20
C ASP A 177 1.06 -12.66 -21.32
N LYS A 178 0.73 -13.23 -20.15
CA LYS A 178 -0.17 -12.63 -19.14
C LYS A 178 0.56 -11.92 -18.00
N ALA A 179 1.64 -12.51 -17.52
CA ALA A 179 2.42 -12.00 -16.39
C ALA A 179 3.35 -10.86 -16.78
N GLU A 180 3.67 -10.74 -18.07
CA GLU A 180 4.66 -9.80 -18.61
C GLU A 180 6.00 -9.85 -17.86
N GLY A 181 6.38 -11.03 -17.39
CA GLY A 181 7.60 -11.24 -16.61
C GLY A 181 7.50 -10.85 -15.13
N ASN A 182 6.34 -10.43 -14.62
CA ASN A 182 6.16 -10.18 -13.19
C ASN A 182 6.27 -11.52 -12.40
N PRO A 183 7.28 -11.69 -11.50
CA PRO A 183 7.47 -12.94 -10.77
C PRO A 183 6.26 -13.32 -9.92
N PHE A 184 5.68 -12.35 -9.23
CA PHE A 184 4.52 -12.57 -8.37
C PHE A 184 3.34 -13.08 -9.19
N PHE A 185 3.01 -12.42 -10.30
CA PHE A 185 1.90 -12.83 -11.16
C PHE A 185 2.17 -14.20 -11.81
N THR A 186 3.40 -14.45 -12.24
CA THR A 186 3.83 -15.74 -12.81
C THR A 186 3.56 -16.89 -11.85
N ILE A 187 4.04 -16.77 -10.60
CA ILE A 187 3.85 -17.80 -9.56
C ILE A 187 2.38 -17.96 -9.22
N ARG A 188 1.64 -16.85 -9.10
CA ARG A 188 0.20 -16.88 -8.77
C ARG A 188 -0.63 -17.54 -9.85
N LEU A 189 -0.39 -17.24 -11.12
CA LEU A 189 -1.10 -17.88 -12.23
C LEU A 189 -0.81 -19.39 -12.25
N LEU A 190 0.45 -19.79 -12.04
CA LEU A 190 0.80 -21.20 -11.96
C LEU A 190 0.07 -21.94 -10.82
N LEU A 191 -0.03 -21.33 -9.64
CA LEU A 191 -0.78 -21.88 -8.50
C LEU A 191 -2.28 -21.94 -8.78
N ALA A 192 -2.85 -20.92 -9.43
CA ALA A 192 -4.27 -20.89 -9.79
C ALA A 192 -4.64 -22.04 -10.74
N LEU A 193 -3.84 -22.24 -11.79
CA LEU A 193 -4.03 -23.36 -12.71
C LEU A 193 -3.99 -24.72 -11.99
N HIS A 194 -3.16 -24.84 -10.96
CA HIS A 194 -3.10 -26.04 -10.14
C HIS A 194 -4.34 -26.24 -9.27
N GLU A 195 -4.77 -25.19 -8.57
CA GLU A 195 -5.98 -25.18 -7.73
C GLU A 195 -7.24 -25.54 -8.55
N ASP A 196 -7.33 -25.03 -9.78
CA ASP A 196 -8.46 -25.26 -10.70
C ASP A 196 -8.39 -26.62 -11.41
N GLY A 197 -7.34 -27.42 -11.15
CA GLY A 197 -7.12 -28.72 -11.77
C GLY A 197 -6.72 -28.66 -13.25
N LEU A 198 -6.46 -27.46 -13.79
CA LEU A 198 -5.97 -27.25 -15.16
C LEU A 198 -4.49 -27.60 -15.33
N LEU A 199 -3.74 -27.59 -14.22
CA LEU A 199 -2.39 -28.09 -14.09
C LEU A 199 -2.37 -29.16 -12.99
N ALA A 200 -2.45 -30.42 -13.37
CA ALA A 200 -2.61 -31.51 -12.43
C ALA A 200 -1.44 -32.50 -12.47
N TRP A 201 -1.13 -33.11 -11.33
CA TRP A 201 -0.16 -34.19 -11.26
C TRP A 201 -0.76 -35.48 -11.84
N ASP A 202 -0.14 -36.02 -12.88
CA ASP A 202 -0.46 -37.34 -13.41
C ASP A 202 0.34 -38.40 -12.64
N GLN A 203 -0.38 -39.26 -11.89
CA GLN A 203 0.25 -40.32 -11.11
C GLN A 203 0.88 -41.43 -11.96
N GLU A 204 0.31 -41.76 -13.12
CA GLU A 204 0.82 -42.81 -14.00
C GLU A 204 2.07 -42.33 -14.75
N ALA A 205 2.01 -41.12 -15.31
CA ALA A 205 3.12 -40.53 -16.05
C ALA A 205 4.20 -39.91 -15.15
N ARG A 206 3.92 -39.75 -13.84
CA ARG A 206 4.79 -39.10 -12.82
C ARG A 206 5.28 -37.72 -13.26
N ARG A 207 4.37 -36.91 -13.82
CA ARG A 207 4.65 -35.55 -14.29
C ARG A 207 3.40 -34.69 -14.20
N TYR A 208 3.57 -33.37 -14.24
CA TYR A 208 2.44 -32.48 -14.43
C TYR A 208 1.92 -32.58 -15.87
N HIS A 209 0.59 -32.51 -15.99
CA HIS A 209 -0.11 -32.37 -17.25
C HIS A 209 -1.01 -31.13 -17.19
N TRP A 210 -1.24 -30.53 -18.35
CA TRP A 210 -2.16 -29.41 -18.50
C TRP A 210 -2.83 -29.49 -19.86
N ASP A 211 -4.01 -28.89 -19.96
CA ASP A 211 -4.70 -28.67 -21.22
C ASP A 211 -4.32 -27.30 -21.78
N GLU A 212 -3.54 -27.27 -22.86
CA GLU A 212 -3.09 -26.03 -23.50
C GLU A 212 -4.25 -25.12 -23.95
N GLY A 213 -5.38 -25.70 -24.35
CA GLY A 213 -6.58 -24.97 -24.75
C GLY A 213 -7.31 -24.35 -23.57
N ALA A 214 -7.42 -25.09 -22.46
CA ALA A 214 -8.03 -24.59 -21.23
C ALA A 214 -7.18 -23.50 -20.56
N VAL A 215 -5.86 -23.72 -20.47
CA VAL A 215 -4.92 -22.69 -19.96
C VAL A 215 -4.91 -21.49 -20.90
N GLY A 216 -4.92 -21.71 -22.21
CA GLY A 216 -5.05 -20.65 -23.21
C GLY A 216 -6.35 -19.85 -23.08
N ALA A 217 -7.48 -20.47 -22.75
CA ALA A 217 -8.75 -19.79 -22.52
C ALA A 217 -8.74 -18.96 -21.22
N VAL A 218 -8.14 -19.47 -20.15
CA VAL A 218 -7.95 -18.72 -18.89
C VAL A 218 -6.96 -17.56 -19.08
N ALA A 219 -5.93 -17.74 -19.90
CA ALA A 219 -4.95 -16.71 -20.22
C ALA A 219 -5.51 -15.65 -21.22
N ALA A 220 -6.36 -16.06 -22.16
CA ALA A 220 -6.98 -15.20 -23.18
C ALA A 220 -8.20 -14.44 -22.66
N ALA A 221 -8.90 -14.97 -21.66
CA ALA A 221 -9.83 -14.17 -20.89
C ALA A 221 -8.98 -13.09 -20.18
N ASP A 222 -9.35 -11.82 -20.35
CA ASP A 222 -8.72 -10.71 -19.65
C ASP A 222 -9.13 -10.69 -18.15
N ASN A 223 -9.00 -11.85 -17.51
CA ASN A 223 -9.67 -12.24 -16.28
C ASN A 223 -8.80 -12.00 -15.06
N VAL A 224 -7.82 -11.09 -15.11
CA VAL A 224 -7.16 -10.65 -13.87
C VAL A 224 -8.20 -10.13 -12.89
N VAL A 225 -9.21 -9.42 -13.38
CA VAL A 225 -10.32 -8.95 -12.55
C VAL A 225 -11.17 -10.11 -12.03
N ALA A 226 -11.53 -11.11 -12.86
CA ALA A 226 -12.31 -12.26 -12.39
C ALA A 226 -11.54 -13.17 -11.42
N PHE A 227 -10.25 -13.39 -11.68
CA PHE A 227 -9.33 -14.11 -10.79
C PHE A 227 -9.17 -13.39 -9.44
N MET A 228 -9.01 -12.06 -9.47
CA MET A 228 -8.99 -11.26 -8.26
C MET A 228 -10.36 -11.25 -7.57
N GLY A 229 -11.45 -11.32 -8.34
CA GLY A 229 -12.81 -11.48 -7.84
C GLY A 229 -13.01 -12.81 -7.10
N GLU A 230 -12.44 -13.91 -7.60
CA GLU A 230 -12.48 -15.20 -6.91
C GLU A 230 -11.68 -15.16 -5.60
N ARG A 231 -10.49 -14.56 -5.62
CA ARG A 231 -9.66 -14.35 -4.42
C ARG A 231 -10.39 -13.51 -3.37
N LEU A 232 -11.04 -12.43 -3.79
CA LEU A 232 -11.92 -11.64 -2.92
C LEU A 232 -13.08 -12.49 -2.41
N GLY A 233 -13.67 -13.34 -3.26
CA GLY A 233 -14.72 -14.30 -2.93
C GLY A 233 -14.37 -15.24 -1.77
N ARG A 234 -13.09 -15.65 -1.66
CA ARG A 234 -12.57 -16.52 -0.59
C ARG A 234 -12.39 -15.79 0.75
N LEU A 235 -12.43 -14.45 0.78
CA LEU A 235 -12.37 -13.69 2.02
C LEU A 235 -13.68 -13.78 2.82
N PRO A 236 -13.62 -13.62 4.16
CA PRO A 236 -14.80 -13.49 4.99
C PRO A 236 -15.75 -12.41 4.45
N ALA A 237 -17.06 -12.61 4.62
CA ALA A 237 -18.07 -11.67 4.10
C ALA A 237 -17.88 -10.24 4.63
N ALA A 238 -17.42 -10.09 5.89
CA ALA A 238 -17.08 -8.79 6.46
C ALA A 238 -15.92 -8.11 5.72
N SER A 239 -14.86 -8.85 5.42
CA SER A 239 -13.70 -8.36 4.66
C SER A 239 -14.09 -7.92 3.25
N ARG A 240 -14.90 -8.74 2.55
CA ARG A 240 -15.39 -8.39 1.21
C ARG A 240 -16.17 -7.10 1.20
N ARG A 241 -17.14 -6.96 2.12
CA ARG A 241 -17.98 -5.77 2.20
C ARG A 241 -17.18 -4.50 2.47
N VAL A 242 -16.16 -4.59 3.34
CA VAL A 242 -15.26 -3.46 3.62
C VAL A 242 -14.38 -3.13 2.41
N LEU A 243 -13.90 -4.13 1.66
CA LEU A 243 -13.12 -3.90 0.43
C LEU A 243 -13.97 -3.35 -0.72
N GLU A 244 -15.24 -3.76 -0.84
CA GLU A 244 -16.23 -3.20 -1.77
C GLU A 244 -16.42 -1.69 -1.48
N LEU A 245 -16.62 -1.31 -0.22
CA LEU A 245 -16.69 0.09 0.18
C LEU A 245 -15.41 0.86 -0.15
N ALA A 246 -14.25 0.27 0.15
CA ALA A 246 -12.95 0.85 -0.16
C ALA A 246 -12.76 1.06 -1.67
N ALA A 247 -13.25 0.11 -2.49
CA ALA A 247 -13.14 0.18 -3.94
C ALA A 247 -13.97 1.31 -4.54
N CYS A 248 -15.11 1.65 -3.93
CA CYS A 248 -15.89 2.83 -4.29
C CYS A 248 -15.13 4.12 -4.00
N ILE A 249 -14.40 4.21 -2.87
CA ILE A 249 -13.62 5.40 -2.50
C ILE A 249 -12.48 5.59 -3.50
N GLY A 250 -11.67 4.55 -3.73
CA GLY A 250 -10.57 4.66 -4.67
C GLY A 250 -9.46 3.63 -4.44
N HIS A 251 -8.37 3.81 -5.17
CA HIS A 251 -7.18 2.96 -5.03
C HIS A 251 -6.50 3.14 -3.67
N ARG A 252 -6.62 4.32 -3.06
CA ARG A 252 -6.13 4.67 -1.72
C ARG A 252 -7.33 5.10 -0.86
N PHE A 253 -7.33 4.73 0.41
CA PHE A 253 -8.44 5.03 1.33
C PHE A 253 -7.96 5.08 2.78
N GLU A 254 -8.63 5.90 3.59
CA GLU A 254 -8.36 6.03 5.02
C GLU A 254 -9.33 5.19 5.85
N LEU A 255 -8.84 4.70 6.99
CA LEU A 255 -9.62 3.85 7.89
C LEU A 255 -10.85 4.57 8.48
N GLY A 256 -10.71 5.84 8.84
CA GLY A 256 -11.78 6.66 9.41
C GLY A 256 -12.93 6.85 8.42
N THR A 257 -12.60 7.20 7.18
CA THR A 257 -13.56 7.33 6.08
C THR A 257 -14.30 6.01 5.83
N LEU A 258 -13.57 4.89 5.82
CA LEU A 258 -14.15 3.57 5.64
C LEU A 258 -15.10 3.17 6.78
N ALA A 259 -14.73 3.49 8.02
CA ALA A 259 -15.57 3.28 9.20
C ALA A 259 -16.84 4.13 9.18
N GLN A 260 -16.74 5.37 8.73
CA GLN A 260 -17.87 6.29 8.62
C GLN A 260 -18.86 5.86 7.53
N ILE A 261 -18.38 5.45 6.34
CA ILE A 261 -19.22 4.92 5.26
C ILE A 261 -19.82 3.57 5.66
N GLY A 262 -19.05 2.71 6.30
CA GLY A 262 -19.53 1.41 6.76
C GLY A 262 -20.51 1.48 7.93
N GLU A 263 -20.67 2.67 8.56
CA GLU A 263 -21.37 2.85 9.85
C GLU A 263 -20.89 1.84 10.91
N GLN A 264 -19.58 1.59 10.92
CA GLN A 264 -18.93 0.57 11.74
C GLN A 264 -17.93 1.21 12.69
N ALA A 265 -17.74 0.59 13.85
CA ALA A 265 -16.63 0.96 14.72
C ALA A 265 -15.30 0.66 14.02
N ILE A 266 -14.31 1.55 14.16
CA ILE A 266 -12.96 1.40 13.58
C ILE A 266 -12.39 0.00 13.87
N ALA A 267 -12.55 -0.49 15.10
CA ALA A 267 -12.13 -1.82 15.52
C ALA A 267 -12.69 -2.96 14.64
N ALA A 268 -13.97 -2.88 14.27
CA ALA A 268 -14.61 -3.88 13.42
C ALA A 268 -14.08 -3.82 11.98
N VAL A 269 -13.83 -2.62 11.47
CA VAL A 269 -13.24 -2.40 10.15
C VAL A 269 -11.83 -2.98 10.09
N VAL A 270 -11.00 -2.74 11.11
CA VAL A 270 -9.65 -3.30 11.20
C VAL A 270 -9.66 -4.82 11.21
N ALA A 271 -10.52 -5.42 12.04
CA ALA A 271 -10.68 -6.87 12.07
C ALA A 271 -11.12 -7.43 10.71
N ALA A 272 -11.95 -6.69 9.96
CA ALA A 272 -12.38 -7.06 8.63
C ALA A 272 -11.28 -6.87 7.56
N LEU A 273 -10.41 -5.87 7.69
CA LEU A 273 -9.28 -5.64 6.77
C LEU A 273 -8.13 -6.63 7.00
N TRP A 274 -8.03 -7.22 8.20
CA TRP A 274 -6.92 -8.09 8.58
C TRP A 274 -6.67 -9.26 7.61
N PRO A 275 -7.67 -10.07 7.21
CA PRO A 275 -7.45 -11.15 6.25
C PRO A 275 -6.99 -10.64 4.88
N ALA A 276 -7.39 -9.44 4.47
CA ALA A 276 -6.99 -8.82 3.21
C ALA A 276 -5.53 -8.35 3.24
N LEU A 277 -5.05 -7.88 4.40
CA LEU A 277 -3.64 -7.54 4.63
C LEU A 277 -2.77 -8.80 4.62
N GLU A 278 -3.16 -9.84 5.35
CA GLU A 278 -2.43 -11.12 5.39
C GLU A 278 -2.28 -11.74 4.01
N GLN A 279 -3.34 -11.67 3.21
CA GLN A 279 -3.30 -12.21 1.85
C GLN A 279 -2.57 -11.30 0.88
N GLY A 280 -2.27 -10.04 1.21
CA GLY A 280 -1.65 -9.07 0.30
C GLY A 280 -2.61 -8.57 -0.79
N VAL A 281 -3.88 -8.39 -0.45
CA VAL A 281 -4.90 -7.76 -1.32
C VAL A 281 -4.77 -6.23 -1.23
N ILE A 282 -4.47 -5.76 -0.02
CA ILE A 282 -4.22 -4.36 0.32
C ILE A 282 -2.93 -4.25 1.12
N VAL A 283 -2.37 -3.04 1.18
CA VAL A 283 -1.22 -2.72 2.02
C VAL A 283 -1.50 -1.44 2.81
N ALA A 284 -0.96 -1.37 4.03
CA ALA A 284 -0.99 -0.15 4.84
C ALA A 284 0.08 0.84 4.34
N LEU A 285 -0.25 2.13 4.34
CA LEU A 285 0.62 3.22 3.91
C LEU A 285 1.37 3.86 5.08
N ASP A 286 0.81 3.80 6.28
CA ASP A 286 1.34 4.47 7.47
C ASP A 286 1.68 3.47 8.57
N GLU A 287 2.75 3.74 9.33
CA GLU A 287 3.14 2.89 10.47
C GLU A 287 2.07 2.82 11.59
N GLY A 288 1.07 3.71 11.57
CA GLY A 288 -0.04 3.75 12.53
C GLY A 288 -0.81 2.42 12.64
N TYR A 289 -0.84 1.59 11.58
CA TYR A 289 -1.44 0.25 11.65
C TYR A 289 -0.71 -0.69 12.63
N ARG A 290 0.57 -0.42 12.95
CA ARG A 290 1.34 -1.20 13.94
C ARG A 290 0.85 -0.98 15.36
N TYR A 291 0.25 0.19 15.66
CA TYR A 291 -0.38 0.45 16.96
C TYR A 291 -1.65 -0.36 17.13
N LEU A 292 -2.47 -0.49 16.07
CA LEU A 292 -3.61 -1.40 16.00
C LEU A 292 -3.20 -2.86 16.30
N LEU A 293 -2.07 -3.30 15.74
CA LEU A 293 -1.51 -4.63 15.97
C LEU A 293 -1.02 -4.90 17.38
N ARG A 294 -0.66 -3.86 18.14
CA ARG A 294 -0.20 -3.98 19.53
C ARG A 294 -1.34 -3.97 20.55
N THR A 295 -2.48 -3.38 20.21
CA THR A 295 -3.61 -3.18 21.13
C THR A 295 -4.74 -4.19 20.93
N TRP A 296 -4.77 -4.93 19.81
CA TRP A 296 -5.77 -5.95 19.55
C TRP A 296 -5.23 -7.37 19.84
N PRO A 297 -5.87 -8.22 20.66
CA PRO A 297 -7.21 -8.09 21.24
C PRO A 297 -7.26 -7.68 22.74
N GLU A 298 -6.13 -7.35 23.38
CA GLU A 298 -6.05 -7.27 24.86
C GLU A 298 -5.50 -5.94 25.45
N GLY A 299 -5.50 -4.83 24.71
CA GLY A 299 -4.88 -3.59 25.17
C GLY A 299 -5.81 -2.61 25.91
N GLU A 300 -5.62 -2.46 27.23
CA GLU A 300 -6.10 -1.32 28.03
C GLU A 300 -5.42 -0.01 27.57
N GLY A 301 -6.16 0.86 26.89
CA GLY A 301 -5.73 2.21 26.51
C GLY A 301 -6.94 3.12 26.27
N ASP A 302 -6.75 4.44 26.38
CA ASP A 302 -7.84 5.40 26.20
C ASP A 302 -8.34 5.36 24.74
N ALA A 303 -9.49 4.71 24.54
CA ALA A 303 -10.00 4.31 23.23
C ALA A 303 -10.25 5.50 22.29
N ALA A 304 -10.46 6.70 22.82
CA ALA A 304 -10.79 7.90 22.05
C ALA A 304 -9.55 8.52 21.37
N GLU A 305 -8.43 8.60 22.09
CA GLU A 305 -7.19 9.20 21.57
C GLU A 305 -6.50 8.25 20.57
N VAL A 306 -6.57 6.95 20.83
CA VAL A 306 -6.12 5.90 19.91
C VAL A 306 -6.97 5.89 18.64
N ALA A 307 -8.30 6.04 18.75
CA ALA A 307 -9.18 6.06 17.58
C ALA A 307 -8.89 7.24 16.63
N ALA A 308 -8.58 8.43 17.17
CA ALA A 308 -8.29 9.61 16.35
C ALA A 308 -6.98 9.49 15.56
N SER A 309 -5.91 8.99 16.19
CA SER A 309 -4.62 8.76 15.51
C SER A 309 -4.67 7.61 14.51
N VAL A 310 -5.60 6.68 14.69
CA VAL A 310 -5.74 5.47 13.86
C VAL A 310 -6.70 5.69 12.69
N ALA A 311 -7.63 6.64 12.81
CA ALA A 311 -8.56 7.00 11.74
C ALA A 311 -7.83 7.49 10.47
N THR A 312 -6.68 8.15 10.61
CA THR A 312 -5.88 8.67 9.49
C THR A 312 -4.96 7.63 8.86
N VAL A 313 -4.99 6.36 9.31
CA VAL A 313 -4.16 5.31 8.71
C VAL A 313 -4.65 5.04 7.30
N GLY A 314 -3.79 5.33 6.33
CA GLY A 314 -4.02 5.08 4.93
C GLY A 314 -3.77 3.62 4.56
N PHE A 315 -4.59 3.12 3.66
CA PHE A 315 -4.42 1.85 2.98
C PHE A 315 -4.48 2.07 1.48
N ARG A 316 -3.94 1.12 0.73
CA ARG A 316 -4.17 1.05 -0.72
C ARG A 316 -4.38 -0.37 -1.18
N PHE A 317 -5.06 -0.51 -2.30
CA PHE A 317 -5.03 -1.77 -3.02
C PHE A 317 -3.60 -2.05 -3.49
N LEU A 318 -3.23 -3.33 -3.53
CA LEU A 318 -1.94 -3.72 -4.06
C LEU A 318 -1.83 -3.33 -5.56
N HIS A 319 -2.96 -3.35 -6.26
CA HIS A 319 -3.10 -3.04 -7.68
C HIS A 319 -4.53 -2.57 -8.02
N ASP A 320 -4.67 -1.66 -8.99
CA ASP A 320 -5.93 -1.23 -9.60
C ASP A 320 -6.88 -2.37 -10.00
N ARG A 321 -6.37 -3.53 -10.43
CA ARG A 321 -7.22 -4.68 -10.81
C ARG A 321 -7.90 -5.32 -9.59
N VAL A 322 -7.28 -5.22 -8.42
CA VAL A 322 -7.88 -5.68 -7.15
C VAL A 322 -9.04 -4.78 -6.78
N GLN A 323 -8.83 -3.45 -6.89
CA GLN A 323 -9.87 -2.46 -6.67
C GLN A 323 -11.04 -2.69 -7.62
N GLN A 324 -10.77 -2.85 -8.92
CA GLN A 324 -11.82 -3.10 -9.91
C GLN A 324 -12.60 -4.38 -9.60
N ALA A 325 -11.93 -5.46 -9.20
CA ALA A 325 -12.59 -6.71 -8.83
C ALA A 325 -13.47 -6.56 -7.58
N ALA A 326 -13.04 -5.77 -6.60
CA ALA A 326 -13.84 -5.45 -5.42
C ALA A 326 -15.05 -4.57 -5.78
N TYR A 327 -14.87 -3.59 -6.66
CA TYR A 327 -15.97 -2.75 -7.15
C TYR A 327 -17.00 -3.56 -7.96
N ASP A 328 -16.53 -4.46 -8.81
CA ASP A 328 -17.40 -5.31 -9.63
C ASP A 328 -18.21 -6.32 -8.79
N GLY A 329 -17.72 -6.66 -7.60
CA GLY A 329 -18.44 -7.47 -6.62
C GLY A 329 -19.70 -6.78 -6.06
N ILE A 330 -19.81 -5.47 -6.20
CA ILE A 330 -20.98 -4.70 -5.76
C ILE A 330 -22.11 -4.89 -6.76
N ALA A 331 -23.27 -5.33 -6.26
CA ALA A 331 -24.49 -5.43 -7.05
C ALA A 331 -24.84 -4.08 -7.69
N GLU A 332 -25.19 -4.07 -8.99
CA GLU A 332 -25.39 -2.84 -9.77
C GLU A 332 -26.46 -1.91 -9.18
N ASP A 333 -27.48 -2.46 -8.52
CA ASP A 333 -28.55 -1.72 -7.84
C ASP A 333 -28.09 -1.05 -6.54
N GLN A 334 -26.99 -1.50 -5.95
CA GLN A 334 -26.43 -0.95 -4.71
C GLN A 334 -25.40 0.16 -4.98
N ARG A 335 -24.72 0.14 -6.13
CA ARG A 335 -23.65 1.11 -6.46
C ARG A 335 -24.10 2.58 -6.34
N PRO A 336 -25.27 3.00 -6.87
CA PRO A 336 -25.69 4.40 -6.76
C PRO A 336 -25.92 4.84 -5.31
N ARG A 337 -26.41 3.95 -4.44
CA ARG A 337 -26.61 4.25 -3.00
C ARG A 337 -25.27 4.48 -2.29
N LEU A 338 -24.30 3.61 -2.55
CA LEU A 338 -22.96 3.73 -1.97
C LEU A 338 -22.25 5.00 -2.44
N HIS A 339 -22.29 5.30 -3.75
CA HIS A 339 -21.71 6.54 -4.26
C HIS A 339 -22.39 7.78 -3.65
N LEU A 340 -23.71 7.77 -3.48
CA LEU A 340 -24.41 8.87 -2.83
C LEU A 340 -23.97 9.07 -1.37
N GLN A 341 -23.83 7.98 -0.62
CA GLN A 341 -23.37 8.02 0.77
C GLN A 341 -21.94 8.60 0.86
N ILE A 342 -21.03 8.12 0.02
CA ILE A 342 -19.63 8.61 -0.03
C ILE A 342 -19.60 10.08 -0.40
N GLY A 343 -20.32 10.48 -1.46
CA GLY A 343 -20.37 11.86 -1.92
C GLY A 343 -20.90 12.83 -0.86
N ARG A 344 -21.92 12.43 -0.10
CA ARG A 344 -22.45 13.23 1.03
C ARG A 344 -21.45 13.37 2.17
N LEU A 345 -20.73 12.30 2.50
CA LEU A 345 -19.71 12.33 3.54
C LEU A 345 -18.55 13.25 3.17
N LEU A 346 -17.99 13.09 1.97
CA LEU A 346 -16.92 13.95 1.45
C LEU A 346 -17.35 15.43 1.36
N ARG A 347 -18.62 15.67 0.96
CA ARG A 347 -19.17 17.02 0.92
C ARG A 347 -19.34 17.64 2.31
N ALA A 348 -19.70 16.85 3.31
CA ALA A 348 -19.85 17.33 4.69
C ALA A 348 -18.50 17.69 5.33
N SER A 349 -17.40 17.07 4.91
CA SER A 349 -16.04 17.38 5.39
C SER A 349 -15.38 18.54 4.65
N SER A 350 -15.85 18.90 3.44
CA SER A 350 -15.29 20.00 2.65
C SER A 350 -16.05 21.32 2.89
N SER A 351 -15.31 22.38 3.17
CA SER A 351 -15.84 23.75 3.31
C SER A 351 -15.61 24.63 2.08
N ASP A 352 -14.82 24.16 1.12
CA ASP A 352 -14.42 24.91 -0.08
C ASP A 352 -14.96 24.23 -1.34
N ASP A 353 -15.84 24.93 -2.05
CA ASP A 353 -16.49 24.46 -3.28
C ASP A 353 -15.50 24.25 -4.43
N GLU A 354 -14.31 24.83 -4.37
CA GLU A 354 -13.29 24.73 -5.43
C GLU A 354 -12.22 23.66 -5.15
N SER A 355 -12.21 23.07 -3.95
CA SER A 355 -11.26 22.04 -3.54
C SER A 355 -11.32 20.76 -4.38
N GLU A 356 -10.23 19.99 -4.40
CA GLU A 356 -10.19 18.66 -5.02
C GLU A 356 -11.20 17.70 -4.35
N ASP A 357 -11.33 17.77 -3.03
CA ASP A 357 -12.28 16.97 -2.24
C ASP A 357 -13.74 17.23 -2.67
N THR A 358 -14.11 18.48 -2.96
CA THR A 358 -15.45 18.79 -3.48
C THR A 358 -15.67 18.19 -4.87
N VAL A 359 -14.65 18.13 -5.71
CA VAL A 359 -14.75 17.58 -7.06
C VAL A 359 -14.93 16.07 -7.02
N GLU A 360 -14.23 15.40 -6.11
CA GLU A 360 -14.40 13.99 -5.82
C GLU A 360 -15.81 13.72 -5.25
N ALA A 361 -16.25 14.52 -4.27
CA ALA A 361 -17.59 14.44 -3.71
C ALA A 361 -18.68 14.55 -4.79
N VAL A 362 -18.58 15.55 -5.69
CA VAL A 362 -19.54 15.75 -6.78
C VAL A 362 -19.52 14.59 -7.77
N SER A 363 -18.35 14.03 -8.07
CA SER A 363 -18.24 12.84 -8.94
C SER A 363 -19.03 11.67 -8.37
N HIS A 364 -18.93 11.44 -7.06
CA HIS A 364 -19.71 10.45 -6.33
C HIS A 364 -21.22 10.77 -6.29
N LEU A 365 -21.60 12.00 -5.95
CA LEU A 365 -23.01 12.42 -5.94
C LEU A 365 -23.66 12.26 -7.33
N ASN A 366 -22.92 12.54 -8.40
CA ASN A 366 -23.38 12.37 -9.78
C ASN A 366 -23.69 10.90 -10.14
N LEU A 367 -22.92 9.94 -9.61
CA LEU A 367 -23.18 8.50 -9.80
C LEU A 367 -24.42 8.04 -9.02
N GLY A 368 -24.75 8.70 -7.91
CA GLY A 368 -25.93 8.44 -7.09
C GLY A 368 -27.16 9.31 -7.41
N ARG A 369 -27.05 10.25 -8.34
CA ARG A 369 -28.02 11.36 -8.52
C ARG A 369 -29.47 10.94 -8.77
N GLY A 370 -29.68 9.76 -9.37
CA GLY A 370 -31.02 9.22 -9.61
C GLY A 370 -31.80 8.86 -8.35
N LEU A 371 -31.13 8.85 -7.19
CA LEU A 371 -31.72 8.59 -5.88
C LEU A 371 -31.89 9.85 -5.02
N ILE A 372 -31.60 11.04 -5.57
CA ILE A 372 -31.76 12.31 -4.88
C ILE A 372 -33.17 12.85 -5.13
N ASP A 373 -34.03 12.72 -4.12
CA ASP A 373 -35.42 13.21 -4.14
C ASP A 373 -35.55 14.65 -3.63
N ASP A 374 -34.61 15.11 -2.80
CA ASP A 374 -34.63 16.45 -2.22
C ASP A 374 -34.31 17.53 -3.26
N ALA A 375 -35.23 18.47 -3.45
CA ALA A 375 -35.10 19.49 -4.48
C ALA A 375 -33.94 20.46 -4.20
N ASP A 376 -33.64 20.74 -2.93
CA ASP A 376 -32.56 21.66 -2.56
C ASP A 376 -31.20 20.99 -2.81
N GLU A 377 -31.04 19.72 -2.46
CA GLU A 377 -29.85 18.91 -2.75
C GLU A 377 -29.59 18.78 -4.26
N ARG A 378 -30.63 18.56 -5.07
CA ARG A 378 -30.50 18.54 -6.53
C ARG A 378 -30.02 19.87 -7.09
N ARG A 379 -30.59 20.99 -6.61
CA ARG A 379 -30.17 22.33 -7.05
C ARG A 379 -28.74 22.62 -6.65
N GLU A 380 -28.34 22.24 -5.45
CA GLU A 380 -26.96 22.40 -4.99
C GLU A 380 -25.98 21.59 -5.84
N LEU A 381 -26.29 20.32 -6.11
CA LEU A 381 -25.47 19.49 -6.99
C LEU A 381 -25.40 20.06 -8.43
N ALA A 382 -26.47 20.68 -8.91
CA ALA A 382 -26.47 21.37 -10.21
C ALA A 382 -25.54 22.59 -10.22
N ARG A 383 -25.49 23.39 -9.15
CA ARG A 383 -24.54 24.52 -9.00
C ARG A 383 -23.09 24.04 -9.01
N LEU A 384 -22.80 22.99 -8.25
CA LEU A 384 -21.46 22.40 -8.19
C LEU A 384 -21.02 21.85 -9.56
N ASN A 385 -21.92 21.16 -10.29
CA ASN A 385 -21.66 20.72 -11.65
C ASN A 385 -21.42 21.88 -12.62
N ALA A 386 -22.13 23.01 -12.47
CA ALA A 386 -21.87 24.21 -13.27
C ALA A 386 -20.47 24.79 -13.01
N ALA A 387 -20.01 24.79 -11.76
CA ALA A 387 -18.67 25.24 -11.39
C ALA A 387 -17.59 24.31 -11.96
N ILE A 388 -17.74 22.99 -11.79
CA ILE A 388 -16.84 21.98 -12.36
C ILE A 388 -16.80 22.08 -13.88
N GLY A 389 -17.95 22.23 -14.55
CA GLY A 389 -18.05 22.38 -16.00
C GLY A 389 -17.30 23.61 -16.51
N LYS A 390 -17.46 24.77 -15.85
CA LYS A 390 -16.70 25.99 -16.18
C LYS A 390 -15.19 25.79 -16.03
N ARG A 391 -14.76 25.15 -14.95
CA ARG A 391 -13.34 24.87 -14.68
C ARG A 391 -12.75 23.91 -15.70
N ALA A 392 -13.44 22.81 -15.99
CA ALA A 392 -13.05 21.83 -17.01
C ALA A 392 -12.92 22.49 -18.39
N ARG A 393 -13.86 23.38 -18.74
CA ARG A 393 -13.80 24.15 -19.99
C ARG A 393 -12.60 25.10 -20.04
N ALA A 394 -12.30 25.82 -18.96
CA ALA A 394 -11.13 26.68 -18.87
C ALA A 394 -9.81 25.89 -19.01
N ALA A 395 -9.81 24.63 -18.56
CA ALA A 395 -8.70 23.69 -18.71
C ALA A 395 -8.70 22.92 -20.05
N ALA A 396 -9.56 23.26 -21.01
CA ALA A 396 -9.74 22.58 -22.30
C ALA A 396 -10.14 21.08 -22.21
N ALA A 397 -10.71 20.64 -21.08
CA ALA A 397 -11.27 19.31 -20.90
C ALA A 397 -12.74 19.25 -21.37
N HIS A 398 -12.94 19.37 -22.69
CA HIS A 398 -14.26 19.55 -23.31
C HIS A 398 -15.29 18.47 -22.94
N GLN A 399 -14.91 17.19 -22.97
CA GLN A 399 -15.82 16.08 -22.64
C GLN A 399 -16.26 16.09 -21.17
N ALA A 400 -15.34 16.41 -20.24
CA ALA A 400 -15.65 16.53 -18.83
C ALA A 400 -16.58 17.73 -18.57
N ALA A 401 -16.35 18.85 -19.27
CA ALA A 401 -17.22 20.01 -19.21
C ALA A 401 -18.63 19.70 -19.71
N ALA A 402 -18.77 19.08 -20.89
CA ALA A 402 -20.05 18.68 -21.45
C ALA A 402 -20.83 17.75 -20.49
N THR A 403 -20.15 16.76 -19.90
CA THR A 403 -20.74 15.82 -18.96
C THR A 403 -21.27 16.53 -17.71
N ALA A 404 -20.47 17.41 -17.10
CA ALA A 404 -20.89 18.14 -15.91
C ALA A 404 -22.09 19.06 -16.21
N PHE A 405 -22.06 19.81 -17.32
CA PHE A 405 -23.18 20.67 -17.70
C PHE A 405 -24.47 19.89 -17.98
N ALA A 406 -24.38 18.76 -18.69
CA ALA A 406 -25.53 17.90 -18.97
C ALA A 406 -26.16 17.34 -17.69
N ILE A 407 -25.35 16.89 -16.73
CA ILE A 407 -25.84 16.43 -15.42
C ILE A 407 -26.51 17.59 -14.66
N GLY A 408 -25.94 18.79 -14.68
CA GLY A 408 -26.57 19.95 -14.06
C GLY A 408 -27.94 20.29 -14.66
N VAL A 409 -28.09 20.20 -15.99
CA VAL A 409 -29.39 20.39 -16.68
C VAL A 409 -30.40 19.33 -16.23
N GLU A 410 -29.99 18.05 -16.19
CA GLU A 410 -30.83 16.94 -15.72
C GLU A 410 -31.34 17.16 -14.28
N LEU A 411 -30.47 17.68 -13.41
CA LEU A 411 -30.77 17.88 -11.99
C LEU A 411 -31.83 18.97 -11.76
N LEU A 412 -31.79 20.07 -12.51
CA LEU A 412 -32.74 21.18 -12.36
C LEU A 412 -34.13 20.90 -12.95
N GLY A 413 -34.22 20.01 -13.95
CA GLY A 413 -35.49 19.65 -14.57
C GLY A 413 -36.17 20.78 -15.37
N GLU A 414 -37.41 20.56 -15.78
CA GLU A 414 -38.11 21.43 -16.75
C GLU A 414 -38.47 22.83 -16.21
N GLY A 415 -38.54 23.00 -14.88
CA GLY A 415 -38.85 24.28 -14.20
C GLY A 415 -37.66 25.23 -14.02
N ALA A 416 -36.46 24.80 -14.41
CA ALA A 416 -35.18 25.45 -14.08
C ALA A 416 -35.13 26.95 -14.40
N PHE A 417 -35.64 27.37 -15.56
CA PHE A 417 -35.59 28.77 -15.99
C PHE A 417 -36.52 29.71 -15.21
N ALA A 418 -37.54 29.18 -14.55
CA ALA A 418 -38.44 29.97 -13.71
C ALA A 418 -37.88 30.13 -12.28
N GLU A 419 -37.25 29.07 -11.74
CA GLU A 419 -36.73 29.06 -10.37
C GLU A 419 -35.31 29.64 -10.27
N GLU A 420 -34.40 29.26 -11.18
CA GLU A 420 -32.99 29.70 -11.17
C GLU A 420 -32.49 30.06 -12.58
N PRO A 421 -32.99 31.16 -13.18
CA PRO A 421 -32.74 31.51 -14.58
C PRO A 421 -31.25 31.64 -14.94
N GLN A 422 -30.42 32.15 -14.02
CA GLN A 422 -28.99 32.35 -14.26
C GLN A 422 -28.21 31.02 -14.29
N LEU A 423 -28.55 30.11 -13.39
CA LEU A 423 -27.94 28.78 -13.33
C LEU A 423 -28.39 27.93 -14.51
N ALA A 424 -29.69 27.92 -14.80
CA ALA A 424 -30.25 27.24 -15.97
C ALA A 424 -29.58 27.73 -17.26
N PHE A 425 -29.49 29.04 -17.47
CA PHE A 425 -28.80 29.60 -18.63
C PHE A 425 -27.34 29.15 -18.72
N THR A 426 -26.60 29.19 -17.60
CA THR A 426 -25.20 28.76 -17.53
C THR A 426 -25.02 27.30 -17.95
N LEU A 427 -25.84 26.41 -17.40
CA LEU A 427 -25.76 24.97 -17.66
C LEU A 427 -26.15 24.63 -19.10
N HIS A 428 -27.24 25.20 -19.61
CA HIS A 428 -27.69 24.97 -20.99
C HIS A 428 -26.72 25.55 -22.02
N LEU A 429 -26.19 26.75 -21.79
CA LEU A 429 -25.17 27.33 -22.67
C LEU A 429 -23.89 26.49 -22.63
N GLY A 430 -23.43 26.12 -21.44
CA GLY A 430 -22.25 25.28 -21.27
C GLY A 430 -22.37 23.91 -21.96
N ALA A 431 -23.55 23.28 -21.89
CA ALA A 431 -23.82 22.01 -22.56
C ALA A 431 -23.92 22.13 -24.09
N ALA A 432 -24.30 23.29 -24.62
CA ALA A 432 -24.38 23.54 -26.07
C ALA A 432 -23.04 23.96 -26.69
N GLU A 433 -22.15 24.56 -25.90
CA GLU A 433 -20.82 25.04 -26.33
C GLU A 433 -19.70 23.99 -26.18
N ALA A 434 -19.90 22.98 -25.34
CA ALA A 434 -18.94 21.89 -25.09
C ALA A 434 -19.12 20.73 -26.08
#